data_AF-A0A3B9MUX6-F1
#
_entry.id   AF-A0A3B9MUX6-F1
#
_cell.length_a   1.000
_cell.length_b   1.000
_cell.length_c   1.000
_cell.angle_alpha   90.00
_cell.angle_beta   90.00
_cell.angle_gamma   90.00
#
_symmetry.space_group_name_H-M   'P 1'
#
loop_
_entity.id
_entity.type
_entity.pdbx_description
1 polymer ?
#
loop_
_entity_poly.entity_id
_entity_poly.type
_entity_poly.pdbx_seq_one_letter_code
_entity_poly.pdbx_strand_id
1 'polypeptide(L)' 'MAINRTPVLKRCRSLDLDPTYLGYDKKSKRKSTRSGKKMSEYGLQLREKQKAKFIYGVL' A
#
# COMPACT_ATOMS: atom_id res chain seq x y z
N MET A 1 -16.68 -12.30 -6.95
CA MET A 1 -15.90 -11.33 -6.12
C MET A 1 -15.00 -10.54 -7.05
N ALA A 2 -15.00 -9.20 -6.98
CA ALA A 2 -14.06 -8.42 -7.78
C ALA A 2 -12.63 -8.70 -7.30
N ILE A 3 -11.64 -8.63 -8.20
CA ILE A 3 -10.22 -8.78 -7.86
C ILE A 3 -9.53 -7.44 -8.12
N ASN A 4 -8.67 -7.01 -7.20
CA ASN A 4 -7.93 -5.77 -7.36
C ASN A 4 -6.78 -5.95 -8.36
N ARG A 5 -6.93 -5.40 -9.58
CA ARG A 5 -5.93 -5.46 -10.67
C ARG A 5 -4.95 -4.27 -10.68
N THR A 6 -4.89 -3.49 -9.60
CA THR A 6 -3.96 -2.34 -9.53
C THR A 6 -2.51 -2.82 -9.46
N PRO A 7 -1.54 -2.10 -10.08
CA PRO A 7 -0.14 -2.50 -10.06
C PRO A 7 0.41 -2.59 -8.63
N VAL A 8 0.96 -3.75 -8.27
CA VAL A 8 1.44 -4.07 -6.91
C VAL A 8 2.45 -3.05 -6.41
N LEU A 9 3.49 -2.74 -7.20
CA LEU A 9 4.53 -1.76 -6.84
C LEU A 9 3.99 -0.35 -6.60
N LYS A 10 2.89 0.03 -7.28
CA LYS A 10 2.22 1.33 -7.09
C LYS A 10 1.49 1.36 -5.75
N ARG A 11 0.83 0.24 -5.39
CA ARG A 11 0.11 0.08 -4.12
C ARG A 11 1.07 0.01 -2.93
N CYS A 12 2.12 -0.80 -3.01
CA CYS A 12 3.18 -0.89 -2.01
C CYS A 12 3.75 0.50 -1.67
N ARG A 13 4.06 1.31 -2.69
CA ARG A 13 4.53 2.70 -2.51
C ARG A 13 3.49 3.63 -1.87
N SER A 14 2.20 3.43 -2.15
CA SER A 14 1.15 4.27 -1.55
C SER A 14 0.87 3.93 -0.08
N LEU A 15 1.10 2.68 0.30
CA LEU A 15 0.84 2.17 1.64
C LEU A 15 2.09 2.12 2.52
N ASP A 16 3.27 2.46 1.97
CA ASP A 16 4.59 2.27 2.59
C ASP A 16 4.77 0.82 3.07
N LEU A 17 4.54 -0.11 2.15
CA LEU A 17 4.76 -1.56 2.32
C LEU A 17 5.93 -2.00 1.43
N ASP A 18 6.75 -2.93 1.93
CA ASP A 18 7.78 -3.60 1.12
C ASP A 18 7.12 -4.66 0.21
N PRO A 19 7.40 -4.69 -1.10
CA PRO A 19 6.91 -5.75 -1.99
C PRO A 19 7.28 -7.18 -1.56
N THR A 20 8.29 -7.34 -0.70
CA THR A 20 8.72 -8.64 -0.15
C THR A 20 7.62 -9.36 0.62
N TYR A 21 6.71 -8.64 1.30
CA TYR A 21 5.55 -9.24 1.99
C TYR A 21 4.60 -10.00 1.06
N LEU A 22 4.68 -9.72 -0.24
CA LEU A 22 3.87 -10.34 -1.29
C LEU A 22 4.69 -11.31 -2.15
N GLY A 23 5.95 -11.58 -1.79
CA GLY A 23 6.86 -12.44 -2.55
C GLY A 23 7.47 -11.80 -3.81
N TYR A 24 7.41 -10.47 -3.94
CA TYR A 24 8.02 -9.76 -5.07
C TYR A 24 9.42 -9.24 -4.73
N ASP A 25 10.40 -9.59 -5.56
CA ASP A 25 11.80 -9.12 -5.42
C ASP A 25 12.01 -7.69 -5.95
N LYS A 26 11.24 -7.28 -6.96
CA LYS A 26 11.36 -5.94 -7.55
C LYS A 26 10.91 -4.84 -6.58
N LYS A 27 11.75 -3.82 -6.41
CA LYS A 27 11.43 -2.59 -5.65
C LYS A 27 11.31 -1.37 -6.58
N SER A 28 10.37 -0.48 -6.26
CA SER A 28 10.21 0.79 -6.97
C SER A 28 11.18 1.84 -6.41
N LYS A 29 11.96 2.49 -7.27
CA LYS A 29 12.87 3.60 -6.89
C LYS A 29 12.16 4.96 -6.79
N ARG A 30 10.85 5.02 -7.08
CA ARG A 30 10.08 6.28 -7.13
C ARG A 30 9.66 6.71 -5.72
N LYS A 31 9.96 7.96 -5.33
CA LYS A 31 9.47 8.57 -4.09
C LYS A 31 8.10 9.23 -4.29
N SER A 32 7.26 9.29 -3.26
CA SER A 32 6.01 10.05 -3.29
C SER A 32 6.31 11.50 -2.91
N THR A 33 6.07 12.45 -3.81
CA THR A 33 6.39 13.88 -3.61
C THR A 33 5.36 14.65 -2.77
N ARG A 34 4.24 14.01 -2.37
CA ARG A 34 3.07 14.67 -1.76
C ARG A 34 2.80 14.26 -0.31
N SER A 35 3.81 13.98 0.52
CA SER A 35 3.60 13.57 1.93
C SER A 35 3.38 14.73 2.90
N GLY A 36 3.19 15.96 2.42
CA GLY A 36 3.36 17.20 3.19
C GLY A 36 2.30 17.53 4.26
N LYS A 37 1.44 16.59 4.68
CA LYS A 37 0.45 16.86 5.73
C LYS A 37 0.47 15.76 6.80
N LYS A 38 0.40 16.17 8.07
CA LYS A 38 0.23 15.26 9.21
C LYS A 38 -1.06 14.47 9.05
N MET A 39 -0.99 13.14 9.11
CA MET A 39 -2.17 12.29 9.05
C MET A 39 -2.94 12.37 10.38
N SER A 40 -4.27 12.34 10.30
CA SER A 40 -5.14 12.19 11.47
C SER A 40 -5.09 10.75 12.00
N GLU A 41 -5.54 10.52 13.24
CA GLU A 41 -5.64 9.17 13.81
C GLU A 41 -6.47 8.23 12.95
N TYR A 42 -7.64 8.68 12.49
CA TYR A 42 -8.47 7.90 11.57
C TYR A 42 -7.73 7.59 10.25
N GLY A 43 -6.96 8.54 9.72
CA GLY A 43 -6.15 8.33 8.53
C GLY A 43 -5.13 7.20 8.73
N LEU A 44 -4.51 7.12 9.91
CA LEU A 44 -3.58 6.04 10.27
C LEU A 44 -4.31 4.69 10.35
N GLN A 45 -5.44 4.63 11.05
CA GLN A 45 -6.25 3.41 11.19
C GLN A 45 -6.72 2.89 9.82
N LEU A 46 -7.20 3.79 8.96
CA LEU A 46 -7.62 3.45 7.60
C LEU A 46 -6.45 2.85 6.83
N ARG A 47 -5.25 3.42 6.97
CA ARG A 47 -4.05 2.94 6.27
C ARG A 47 -3.67 1.53 6.70
N GLU A 48 -3.70 1.22 7.99
CA GLU A 48 -3.46 -0.13 8.51
C GLU A 48 -4.49 -1.14 7.99
N LYS A 49 -5.77 -0.78 8.00
CA LYS A 49 -6.84 -1.60 7.39
C LYS A 49 -6.56 -1.90 5.92
N GLN A 50 -6.14 -0.90 5.16
CA GLN A 50 -5.84 -1.04 3.73
C GLN A 50 -4.60 -1.91 3.47
N LYS A 51 -3.60 -1.90 4.37
CA LYS A 51 -2.45 -2.80 4.30
C LYS A 51 -2.90 -4.26 4.43
N ALA A 52 -3.67 -4.58 5.47
CA ALA A 52 -4.16 -5.94 5.70
C ALA A 52 -5.03 -6.42 4.52
N LYS A 53 -5.99 -5.59 4.09
CA LYS A 53 -6.84 -5.88 2.92
C LYS A 53 -6.03 -6.19 1.66
N PHE A 54 -4.94 -5.46 1.46
CA PHE A 54 -4.07 -5.63 0.29
C PHE A 54 -3.19 -6.87 0.38
N ILE A 55 -2.61 -7.18 1.54
CA ILE A 55 -1.75 -8.36 1.75
C ILE A 55 -2.56 -9.64 1.51
N TYR A 56 -3.76 -9.73 2.08
CA TYR A 56 -4.59 -10.93 1.98
C TYR A 56 -5.47 -10.96 0.73
N GLY A 57 -5.44 -9.92 -0.11
CA GLY A 57 -6.19 -9.88 -1.37
C GLY A 57 -7.72 -9.88 -1.21
N VAL A 58 -8.24 -9.59 -0.01
CA VAL A 58 -9.68 -9.61 0.30
C VAL A 58 -10.33 -8.30 -0.15
N LEU A 59 -11.53 -8.35 -0.73
CA LEU A 59 -12.29 -7.19 -1.19
C LEU A 59 -13.57 -6.96 -0.40
#